data_AF-A0A927LFW2-F1
#
_entry.id   AF-A0A927LFW2-F1
#
_cell.length_a   1.000
_cell.length_b   1.000
_cell.length_c   1.000
_cell.angle_alpha   90.00
_cell.angle_beta   90.00
_cell.angle_gamma   90.00
#
_symmetry.space_group_name_H-M   'P 1'
#
loop_
_entity.id
_entity.type
_entity.pdbx_description
1 polymer ?
#
loop_
_entity_poly.entity_id
_entity_poly.type
_entity_poly.pdbx_seq_one_letter_code
_entity_poly.pdbx_strand_id
1 'polypeptide(L)'
;MTTHVLHAEILKPKALDPASWSAIRDCFDRLQEAARTNDRPLVIGSAKDLVEATARVVLDSRGQPAGSNEEYDKVLNAAHRAIERQPGPGLSADAAVRQAANAAKKLAVQLRELRNSYGTGHGRSTLPPIEDEVIETCVDGALLWTRWALRRLQFLIIGSVQQLVTDLHNSTFSMGELAIRLQAANLPDLLFEDQRLLGVAVGQRAATNTFTVRIDGVEACAVSQDDAAWPVGYREGVADGLFLDSTGQIRVDTNVFGPRLTAQLLVPHPRQVEVLRGLADKIRSAAWSTEFRGLWRRVVEEMHAADAFFQQEGAKGSWLDIAEHIKATGKKYEAAAGA
;
A
#
# COMPACT_ATOMS: atom_id res chain seq x y z
N MET A 1 39.54 -11.90 1.40
CA MET A 1 39.03 -13.27 1.23
C MET A 1 37.50 -13.20 1.33
N THR A 2 36.83 -12.90 0.22
CA THR A 2 35.40 -12.53 0.15
C THR A 2 34.44 -13.74 0.20
N THR A 3 34.73 -14.75 1.01
CA THR A 3 33.99 -16.02 0.98
C THR A 3 32.50 -15.83 1.31
N HIS A 4 32.17 -14.84 2.12
CA HIS A 4 30.80 -14.64 2.57
C HIS A 4 29.85 -14.16 1.45
N VAL A 5 30.35 -13.44 0.42
CA VAL A 5 29.50 -13.04 -0.72
C VAL A 5 29.15 -14.21 -1.64
N LEU A 6 30.04 -15.19 -1.74
CA LEU A 6 29.82 -16.39 -2.55
C LEU A 6 28.68 -17.25 -2.00
N HIS A 7 28.43 -17.14 -0.70
CA HIS A 7 27.32 -17.81 -0.01
C HIS A 7 26.20 -16.84 0.37
N ALA A 8 26.29 -15.58 -0.04
CA ALA A 8 25.26 -14.60 0.26
C ALA A 8 24.02 -14.87 -0.60
N GLU A 9 22.86 -14.76 0.03
CA GLU A 9 21.58 -14.75 -0.68
C GLU A 9 20.91 -13.38 -0.57
N ILE A 10 20.22 -13.01 -1.65
CA ILE A 10 19.24 -11.92 -1.69
C ILE A 10 17.90 -12.52 -2.10
N LEU A 11 16.84 -12.17 -1.37
CA LEU A 11 15.51 -12.72 -1.59
C LEU A 11 14.69 -11.77 -2.46
N LYS A 12 14.09 -12.30 -3.52
CA LYS A 12 13.17 -11.55 -4.38
C LYS A 12 11.90 -11.17 -3.58
N PRO A 13 11.52 -9.88 -3.53
CA PRO A 13 10.19 -9.50 -3.06
C PRO A 13 9.13 -10.13 -3.97
N LYS A 14 8.15 -10.82 -3.40
CA LYS A 14 7.08 -11.51 -4.15
C LYS A 14 6.35 -10.60 -5.13
N ALA A 15 6.11 -9.35 -4.74
CA ALA A 15 5.39 -8.37 -5.54
C ALA A 15 6.25 -7.66 -6.58
N LEU A 16 7.58 -7.85 -6.56
CA LEU A 16 8.47 -7.22 -7.51
C LEU A 16 8.37 -7.91 -8.88
N ASP A 17 8.20 -7.12 -9.93
CA ASP A 17 8.13 -7.62 -11.28
C ASP A 17 9.45 -8.30 -11.70
N PRO A 18 9.41 -9.23 -12.67
CA PRO A 18 10.60 -9.95 -13.10
C PRO A 18 11.71 -9.06 -13.67
N ALA A 19 11.38 -7.98 -14.40
CA ALA A 19 12.37 -7.14 -15.06
C ALA A 19 13.17 -6.31 -14.06
N SER A 20 12.49 -5.67 -13.10
CA SER A 20 13.14 -4.95 -12.00
C SER A 20 13.99 -5.88 -11.13
N TRP A 21 13.51 -7.11 -10.88
CA TRP A 21 14.31 -8.11 -10.17
C TRP A 21 15.56 -8.52 -10.95
N SER A 22 15.46 -8.72 -12.27
CA SER A 22 16.60 -9.04 -13.13
C SER A 22 17.68 -7.96 -13.07
N ALA A 23 17.33 -6.67 -12.99
CA ALA A 23 18.31 -5.59 -12.86
C ALA A 23 19.12 -5.68 -11.55
N ILE A 24 18.46 -5.99 -10.42
CA ILE A 24 19.14 -6.20 -9.13
C ILE A 24 19.99 -7.48 -9.17
N ARG A 25 19.43 -8.56 -9.74
CA ARG A 25 20.10 -9.85 -9.79
C ARG A 25 21.35 -9.81 -10.66
N ASP A 26 21.33 -9.14 -11.81
CA ASP A 26 22.50 -8.94 -12.66
C ASP A 26 23.67 -8.29 -11.90
N CYS A 27 23.40 -7.22 -11.16
CA CYS A 27 24.42 -6.55 -10.35
C CYS A 27 24.97 -7.47 -9.24
N PHE A 28 24.10 -8.27 -8.63
CA PHE A 28 24.51 -9.23 -7.60
C PHE A 28 25.34 -10.38 -8.18
N ASP A 29 24.96 -10.92 -9.34
CA ASP A 29 25.72 -11.97 -10.05
C ASP A 29 27.12 -11.48 -10.45
N ARG A 30 27.20 -10.24 -10.96
CA ARG A 30 28.48 -9.57 -11.27
C ARG A 30 29.35 -9.38 -10.03
N LEU A 31 28.77 -9.08 -8.88
CA LEU A 31 29.49 -9.00 -7.62
C LEU A 31 30.05 -10.38 -7.20
N GLN A 32 29.24 -11.44 -7.31
CA GLN A 32 29.68 -12.80 -6.99
C GLN A 32 30.79 -13.29 -7.94
N GLU A 33 30.68 -13.00 -9.23
CA GLU A 33 31.71 -13.34 -10.22
C GLU A 33 33.02 -12.59 -9.97
N ALA A 34 32.95 -11.29 -9.68
CA ALA A 34 34.13 -10.49 -9.34
C ALA A 34 34.85 -11.04 -8.09
N ALA A 35 34.08 -11.46 -7.07
CA ALA A 35 34.65 -12.07 -5.88
C ALA A 35 35.27 -13.45 -6.16
N ARG A 36 34.61 -14.27 -6.99
CA ARG A 36 35.07 -15.60 -7.40
C ARG A 36 36.40 -15.54 -8.17
N THR A 37 36.54 -14.54 -9.03
CA THR A 37 37.76 -14.30 -9.82
C THR A 37 38.80 -13.46 -9.08
N ASN A 38 38.51 -13.04 -7.84
CA ASN A 38 39.35 -12.16 -7.03
C ASN A 38 39.71 -10.83 -7.73
N ASP A 39 38.82 -10.31 -8.58
CA ASP A 39 38.95 -8.98 -9.20
C ASP A 39 38.52 -7.90 -8.20
N ARG A 40 39.48 -7.48 -7.37
CA ARG A 40 39.24 -6.58 -6.23
C ARG A 40 38.64 -5.22 -6.66
N PRO A 41 39.17 -4.51 -7.68
CA PRO A 41 38.55 -3.29 -8.18
C PRO A 41 37.10 -3.50 -8.67
N LEU A 42 36.83 -4.62 -9.35
CA LEU A 42 35.50 -4.93 -9.84
C LEU A 42 34.53 -5.27 -8.70
N VAL A 43 34.98 -5.95 -7.64
CA VAL A 43 34.15 -6.20 -6.44
C VAL A 43 33.62 -4.88 -5.86
N ILE A 44 34.48 -3.87 -5.73
CA ILE A 44 34.10 -2.55 -5.19
C ILE A 44 33.08 -1.86 -6.12
N GLY A 45 33.32 -1.91 -7.44
CA GLY A 45 32.39 -1.38 -8.44
C GLY A 45 31.03 -2.05 -8.40
N SER A 46 31.00 -3.39 -8.45
CA SER A 46 29.77 -4.19 -8.43
C SER A 46 28.99 -4.05 -7.13
N ALA A 47 29.67 -3.84 -5.99
CA ALA A 47 29.01 -3.58 -4.71
C ALA A 47 28.22 -2.26 -4.73
N LYS A 48 28.80 -1.19 -5.30
CA LYS A 48 28.09 0.08 -5.52
C LYS A 48 26.93 -0.11 -6.51
N ASP A 49 27.17 -0.78 -7.62
CA ASP A 49 26.16 -0.97 -8.67
C ASP A 49 24.95 -1.75 -8.15
N LEU A 50 25.15 -2.75 -7.29
CA LEU A 50 24.07 -3.48 -6.61
C LEU A 50 23.18 -2.57 -5.74
N VAL A 51 23.80 -1.70 -4.93
CA VAL A 51 23.08 -0.73 -4.11
C VAL A 51 22.31 0.25 -5.00
N GLU A 52 22.96 0.75 -6.05
CA GLU A 52 22.36 1.73 -6.97
C GLU A 52 21.17 1.14 -7.73
N ALA A 53 21.30 -0.07 -8.29
CA ALA A 53 20.22 -0.77 -8.95
C ALA A 53 19.03 -1.00 -8.02
N THR A 54 19.29 -1.44 -6.78
CA THR A 54 18.25 -1.62 -5.76
C THR A 54 17.57 -0.29 -5.42
N ALA A 55 18.34 0.79 -5.26
CA ALA A 55 17.80 2.12 -4.96
C ALA A 55 16.93 2.66 -6.10
N ARG A 56 17.36 2.49 -7.35
CA ARG A 56 16.58 2.88 -8.54
C ARG A 56 15.27 2.10 -8.62
N VAL A 57 15.31 0.77 -8.43
CA VAL A 57 14.09 -0.06 -8.41
C VAL A 57 13.11 0.37 -7.30
N VAL A 58 13.60 0.77 -6.13
CA VAL A 58 12.75 1.32 -5.05
C VAL A 58 12.03 2.60 -5.52
N LEU A 59 12.75 3.50 -6.19
CA LEU A 59 12.21 4.77 -6.68
C LEU A 59 11.24 4.57 -7.85
N ASP A 60 11.57 3.67 -8.77
CA ASP A 60 10.72 3.27 -9.90
C ASP A 60 9.40 2.66 -9.38
N SER A 61 9.47 1.80 -8.35
CA SER A 61 8.30 1.20 -7.71
C SER A 61 7.38 2.23 -7.02
N ARG A 62 7.90 3.43 -6.74
CA ARG A 62 7.15 4.56 -6.18
C ARG A 62 6.63 5.52 -7.26
N GLY A 63 6.89 5.23 -8.55
CA GLY A 63 6.56 6.14 -9.65
C GLY A 63 7.41 7.42 -9.66
N GLN A 64 8.59 7.39 -9.03
CA GLN A 64 9.51 8.53 -8.92
C GLN A 64 10.90 8.14 -9.48
N PRO A 65 10.99 7.70 -10.74
CA PRO A 65 12.24 7.16 -11.29
C PRO A 65 13.37 8.18 -11.22
N ALA A 66 14.54 7.72 -10.79
CA ALA A 66 15.73 8.54 -10.74
C ALA A 66 16.20 8.90 -12.16
N GLY A 67 16.71 10.12 -12.33
CA GLY A 67 17.31 10.55 -13.61
C GLY A 67 18.51 9.69 -13.99
N SER A 68 18.78 9.56 -15.29
CA SER A 68 19.95 8.80 -15.78
C SER A 68 21.28 9.38 -15.30
N ASN A 69 21.35 10.70 -15.12
CA ASN A 69 22.53 11.42 -14.63
C ASN A 69 22.43 11.79 -13.14
N GLU A 70 21.45 11.23 -12.42
CA GLU A 70 21.27 11.56 -11.01
C GLU A 70 22.40 10.96 -10.17
N GLU A 71 22.93 11.77 -9.25
CA GLU A 71 24.06 11.38 -8.42
C GLU A 71 23.70 10.22 -7.49
N TYR A 72 24.59 9.23 -7.40
CA TYR A 72 24.44 8.03 -6.56
C TYR A 72 23.91 8.33 -5.15
N ASP A 73 24.50 9.32 -4.46
CA ASP A 73 24.12 9.66 -3.09
C ASP A 73 22.70 10.21 -3.00
N LYS A 74 22.23 10.94 -4.02
CA LYS A 74 20.86 11.46 -4.09
C LYS A 74 19.88 10.32 -4.30
N VAL A 75 20.15 9.42 -5.25
CA VAL A 75 19.35 8.22 -5.53
C VAL A 75 19.23 7.35 -4.27
N LEU A 76 20.36 7.01 -3.64
CA LEU A 76 20.40 6.18 -2.43
C LEU A 76 19.65 6.84 -1.26
N ASN A 77 19.83 8.14 -1.03
CA ASN A 77 19.14 8.85 0.05
C ASN A 77 17.62 8.93 -0.20
N ALA A 78 17.20 9.19 -1.44
CA ALA A 78 15.78 9.23 -1.80
C ALA A 78 15.13 7.85 -1.62
N ALA A 79 15.77 6.79 -2.11
CA ALA A 79 15.29 5.42 -1.95
C ALA A 79 15.20 5.00 -0.48
N HIS A 80 16.22 5.29 0.32
CA HIS A 80 16.19 4.97 1.75
C HIS A 80 15.04 5.69 2.47
N ARG A 81 14.85 6.99 2.23
CA ARG A 81 13.74 7.76 2.81
C ARG A 81 12.37 7.22 2.42
N ALA A 82 12.24 6.70 1.19
CA ALA A 82 10.98 6.12 0.72
C ALA A 82 10.57 4.88 1.52
N ILE A 83 11.52 4.10 2.04
CA ILE A 83 11.23 2.81 2.68
C ILE A 83 11.57 2.74 4.17
N GLU A 84 12.24 3.74 4.74
CA GLU A 84 12.71 3.68 6.14
C GLU A 84 11.57 3.53 7.16
N ARG A 85 10.38 4.08 6.84
CA ARG A 85 9.16 4.03 7.67
C ARG A 85 8.11 3.05 7.16
N GLN A 86 8.42 2.27 6.12
CA GLN A 86 7.45 1.37 5.51
C GLN A 86 6.90 0.37 6.55
N PRO A 87 5.59 0.39 6.85
CA PRO A 87 4.97 -0.64 7.68
C PRO A 87 4.81 -1.95 6.90
N GLY A 88 4.72 -3.06 7.64
CA GLY A 88 4.41 -4.37 7.08
C GLY A 88 4.66 -5.50 8.09
N PRO A 89 4.00 -6.66 7.91
CA PRO A 89 4.26 -7.85 8.73
C PRO A 89 5.75 -8.20 8.80
N GLY A 90 6.25 -8.41 10.02
CA GLY A 90 7.66 -8.76 10.25
C GLY A 90 8.64 -7.58 10.09
N LEU A 91 8.17 -6.37 9.79
CA LEU A 91 8.99 -5.16 9.85
C LEU A 91 8.87 -4.49 11.21
N SER A 92 10.02 -4.06 11.75
CA SER A 92 10.06 -3.32 13.00
C SER A 92 10.01 -1.80 12.77
N ALA A 93 9.17 -1.13 13.55
CA ALA A 93 9.12 0.34 13.69
C ALA A 93 10.11 0.87 14.76
N ASP A 94 10.85 -0.03 15.42
CA ASP A 94 11.78 0.30 16.49
C ASP A 94 12.84 1.34 16.06
N ALA A 95 13.14 2.26 16.97
CA ALA A 95 14.08 3.35 16.71
C ALA A 95 15.52 2.86 16.52
N ALA A 96 15.97 1.86 17.29
CA ALA A 96 17.30 1.29 17.17
C ALA A 96 17.46 0.52 15.85
N VAL A 97 16.43 -0.21 15.41
CA VAL A 97 16.43 -0.87 14.09
C VAL A 97 16.54 0.16 12.96
N ARG A 98 15.84 1.31 13.06
CA ARG A 98 15.98 2.41 12.09
C ARG A 98 17.35 3.08 12.15
N GLN A 99 17.95 3.21 13.33
CA GLN A 99 19.32 3.72 13.47
C GLN A 99 20.34 2.79 12.82
N ALA A 100 20.19 1.47 13.00
CA ALA A 100 21.03 0.47 12.33
C ALA A 100 20.89 0.54 10.80
N ALA A 101 19.66 0.71 10.28
CA ALA A 101 19.43 0.91 8.85
C ALA A 101 20.10 2.19 8.33
N ASN A 102 20.08 3.27 9.10
CA ASN A 102 20.77 4.51 8.76
C ASN A 102 22.30 4.33 8.76
N ALA A 103 22.85 3.51 9.67
CA ALA A 103 24.27 3.16 9.65
C ALA A 103 24.63 2.34 8.39
N ALA A 104 23.80 1.35 8.03
CA ALA A 104 23.97 0.60 6.78
C ALA A 104 23.94 1.51 5.54
N LYS A 105 23.02 2.48 5.50
CA LYS A 105 22.98 3.50 4.43
C LYS A 105 24.27 4.33 4.40
N LYS A 106 24.79 4.75 5.55
CA LYS A 106 26.05 5.52 5.60
C LYS A 106 27.23 4.72 5.03
N LEU A 107 27.32 3.43 5.34
CA LEU A 107 28.33 2.54 4.72
C LEU A 107 28.13 2.46 3.20
N ALA A 108 26.88 2.27 2.76
CA ALA A 108 26.54 2.24 1.33
C ALA A 108 26.90 3.55 0.59
N VAL A 109 26.75 4.72 1.22
CA VAL A 109 27.20 6.01 0.68
C VAL A 109 28.72 6.02 0.46
N GLN A 110 29.51 5.47 1.39
CA GLN A 110 30.98 5.43 1.27
C GLN A 110 31.48 4.58 0.09
N LEU A 111 30.64 3.68 -0.46
CA LEU A 111 31.01 2.88 -1.63
C LEU A 111 31.40 3.75 -2.82
N ARG A 112 30.82 4.95 -2.96
CA ARG A 112 31.21 5.91 -4.01
C ARG A 112 32.69 6.30 -3.87
N GLU A 113 33.10 6.71 -2.68
CA GLU A 113 34.48 7.15 -2.43
C GLU A 113 35.47 5.98 -2.48
N LEU A 114 35.08 4.80 -1.99
CA LEU A 114 35.89 3.58 -2.11
C LEU A 114 36.04 3.16 -3.58
N ARG A 115 34.97 3.24 -4.38
CA ARG A 115 35.04 3.00 -5.83
C ARG A 115 35.92 4.03 -6.53
N ASN A 116 35.85 5.30 -6.16
CA ASN A 116 36.72 6.33 -6.72
C ASN A 116 38.19 6.08 -6.34
N SER A 117 38.44 5.59 -5.13
CA SER A 117 39.78 5.36 -4.59
C SER A 117 40.41 4.04 -5.04
N TYR A 118 39.62 3.01 -5.36
CA TYR A 118 40.15 1.65 -5.66
C TYR A 118 39.52 0.95 -6.88
N GLY A 119 38.40 1.46 -7.42
CA GLY A 119 37.65 0.82 -8.51
C GLY A 119 38.20 1.10 -9.92
N THR A 120 37.50 0.53 -10.92
CA THR A 120 37.87 0.48 -12.35
C THR A 120 37.54 1.75 -13.16
N GLY A 121 37.06 2.81 -12.51
CA GLY A 121 36.23 3.84 -13.15
C GLY A 121 36.85 4.82 -14.14
N HIS A 122 38.16 5.05 -14.10
CA HIS A 122 38.78 6.14 -14.88
C HIS A 122 40.13 5.79 -15.50
N GLY A 123 40.53 4.51 -15.47
CA GLY A 123 41.91 4.11 -15.75
C GLY A 123 42.88 4.72 -14.72
N ARG A 124 43.95 4.03 -14.36
CA ARG A 124 44.92 4.56 -13.40
C ARG A 124 46.31 4.40 -13.94
N SER A 125 47.15 5.39 -13.67
CA SER A 125 48.59 5.30 -13.90
C SER A 125 49.24 4.23 -13.01
N THR A 126 48.65 3.94 -11.85
CA THR A 126 49.08 2.90 -10.91
C THR A 126 47.88 2.25 -10.22
N LEU A 127 47.97 0.94 -9.97
CA LEU A 127 46.98 0.23 -9.15
C LEU A 127 47.39 0.35 -7.67
N PRO A 128 46.57 1.01 -6.81
CA PRO A 128 46.84 0.99 -5.38
C PRO A 128 46.68 -0.44 -4.84
N PRO A 129 47.48 -0.85 -3.84
CA PRO A 129 47.17 -2.07 -3.10
C PRO A 129 45.79 -1.90 -2.46
N ILE A 130 44.98 -2.95 -2.53
CA ILE A 130 43.66 -2.99 -1.92
C ILE A 130 43.76 -4.01 -0.80
N GLU A 131 43.51 -3.63 0.44
CA GLU A 131 43.49 -4.56 1.58
C GLU A 131 42.19 -5.37 1.61
N ASP A 132 42.23 -6.53 2.27
CA ASP A 132 41.05 -7.41 2.38
C ASP A 132 39.91 -6.72 3.11
N GLU A 133 40.22 -5.91 4.12
CA GLU A 133 39.25 -5.13 4.87
C GLU A 133 38.44 -4.16 4.00
N VAL A 134 39.05 -3.54 2.98
CA VAL A 134 38.34 -2.67 2.03
C VAL A 134 37.29 -3.45 1.27
N ILE A 135 37.63 -4.67 0.84
CA ILE A 135 36.75 -5.54 0.08
C ILE A 135 35.60 -6.05 0.93
N GLU A 136 35.90 -6.58 2.13
CA GLU A 136 34.86 -7.05 3.05
C GLU A 136 33.90 -5.91 3.41
N THR A 137 34.42 -4.71 3.73
CA THR A 137 33.60 -3.54 4.07
C THR A 137 32.66 -3.13 2.93
N CYS A 138 33.14 -3.16 1.68
CA CYS A 138 32.31 -2.83 0.52
C CYS A 138 31.14 -3.80 0.36
N VAL A 139 31.44 -5.10 0.47
CA VAL A 139 30.46 -6.16 0.30
C VAL A 139 29.44 -6.16 1.45
N ASP A 140 29.90 -6.08 2.69
CA ASP A 140 29.03 -6.04 3.87
C ASP A 140 28.10 -4.83 3.82
N GLY A 141 28.63 -3.65 3.49
CA GLY A 141 27.84 -2.43 3.32
C GLY A 141 26.76 -2.58 2.25
N ALA A 142 27.11 -3.13 1.09
CA ALA A 142 26.18 -3.34 -0.02
C ALA A 142 25.09 -4.36 0.33
N LEU A 143 25.47 -5.53 0.86
CA LEU A 143 24.55 -6.61 1.21
C LEU A 143 23.61 -6.22 2.34
N LEU A 144 24.12 -5.56 3.38
CA LEU A 144 23.33 -5.16 4.54
C LEU A 144 22.21 -4.22 4.13
N TRP A 145 22.54 -3.16 3.36
CA TRP A 145 21.55 -2.20 2.90
C TRP A 145 20.58 -2.83 1.89
N THR A 146 21.09 -3.58 0.91
CA THR A 146 20.26 -4.23 -0.12
C THR A 146 19.23 -5.19 0.48
N ARG A 147 19.65 -6.08 1.38
CA ARG A 147 18.74 -7.01 2.07
C ARG A 147 17.70 -6.28 2.90
N TRP A 148 18.10 -5.22 3.59
CA TRP A 148 17.18 -4.38 4.35
C TRP A 148 16.16 -3.69 3.44
N ALA A 149 16.60 -3.16 2.30
CA ALA A 149 15.75 -2.48 1.33
C ALA A 149 14.75 -3.44 0.69
N LEU A 150 15.19 -4.61 0.23
CA LEU A 150 14.32 -5.61 -0.42
C LEU A 150 13.18 -6.09 0.49
N ARG A 151 13.44 -6.30 1.79
CA ARG A 151 12.37 -6.67 2.75
C ARG A 151 11.27 -5.62 2.84
N ARG A 152 11.61 -4.34 2.71
CA ARG A 152 10.65 -3.22 2.77
C ARG A 152 10.00 -2.94 1.42
N LEU A 153 10.75 -3.12 0.33
CA LEU A 153 10.25 -2.96 -1.03
C LEU A 153 9.02 -3.82 -1.30
N GLN A 154 8.96 -5.04 -0.74
CA GLN A 154 7.75 -5.87 -0.79
C GLN A 154 6.49 -5.10 -0.36
N PHE A 155 6.58 -4.40 0.77
CA PHE A 155 5.44 -3.70 1.36
C PHE A 155 5.17 -2.37 0.68
N LEU A 156 6.22 -1.68 0.21
CA LEU A 156 6.06 -0.49 -0.62
C LEU A 156 5.21 -0.79 -1.86
N ILE A 157 5.49 -1.90 -2.55
CA ILE A 157 4.78 -2.27 -3.79
C ILE A 157 3.32 -2.64 -3.48
N ILE A 158 3.07 -3.56 -2.55
CA ILE A 158 1.70 -4.04 -2.29
C ILE A 158 0.81 -2.99 -1.60
N GLY A 159 1.43 -2.00 -0.94
CA GLY A 159 0.77 -0.86 -0.29
C GLY A 159 0.49 0.33 -1.23
N SER A 160 0.89 0.26 -2.50
CA SER A 160 0.55 1.31 -3.48
C SER A 160 -0.96 1.46 -3.61
N VAL A 161 -1.48 2.67 -3.35
CA VAL A 161 -2.91 2.98 -3.38
C VAL A 161 -3.49 2.71 -4.77
N GLN A 162 -2.83 3.20 -5.82
CA GLN A 162 -3.31 3.04 -7.19
C GLN A 162 -3.37 1.56 -7.60
N GLN A 163 -2.35 0.78 -7.24
CA GLN A 163 -2.33 -0.65 -7.53
C GLN A 163 -3.40 -1.39 -6.72
N LEU A 164 -3.55 -1.07 -5.44
CA LEU A 164 -4.55 -1.70 -4.57
C LEU A 164 -5.98 -1.41 -5.03
N VAL A 165 -6.27 -0.17 -5.43
CA VAL A 165 -7.56 0.20 -6.04
C VAL A 165 -7.79 -0.59 -7.33
N THR A 166 -6.78 -0.69 -8.20
CA THR A 166 -6.88 -1.48 -9.44
C THR A 166 -7.17 -2.95 -9.16
N ASP A 167 -6.49 -3.54 -8.17
CA ASP A 167 -6.68 -4.93 -7.78
C ASP A 167 -8.04 -5.18 -7.13
N LEU A 168 -8.55 -4.25 -6.32
CA LEU A 168 -9.89 -4.35 -5.73
C LEU A 168 -10.99 -4.46 -6.79
N HIS A 169 -10.78 -3.89 -7.98
CA HIS A 169 -11.69 -4.04 -9.10
C HIS A 169 -11.49 -5.35 -9.87
N ASN A 170 -10.23 -5.72 -10.13
CA ASN A 170 -9.91 -6.70 -11.19
C ASN A 170 -9.37 -8.04 -10.66
N SER A 171 -8.98 -8.13 -9.40
CA SER A 171 -8.20 -9.25 -8.86
C SER A 171 -8.97 -10.02 -7.77
N THR A 172 -8.51 -11.23 -7.48
CA THR A 172 -9.02 -12.06 -6.37
C THR A 172 -8.17 -11.85 -5.12
N PHE A 173 -8.81 -11.83 -3.95
CA PHE A 173 -8.14 -11.67 -2.65
C PHE A 173 -8.28 -12.93 -1.82
N SER A 174 -7.14 -13.44 -1.34
CA SER A 174 -7.10 -14.46 -0.30
C SER A 174 -7.34 -13.86 1.09
N MET A 175 -7.70 -14.69 2.07
CA MET A 175 -7.99 -14.24 3.44
C MET A 175 -6.75 -13.59 4.08
N GLY A 176 -6.91 -12.41 4.67
CA GLY A 176 -5.84 -11.64 5.31
C GLY A 176 -4.95 -10.85 4.33
N GLU A 177 -5.09 -11.07 3.03
CA GLU A 177 -4.29 -10.39 2.02
C GLU A 177 -4.57 -8.90 1.99
N LEU A 178 -5.86 -8.51 2.04
CA LEU A 178 -6.23 -7.09 2.06
C LEU A 178 -5.73 -6.43 3.35
N ALA A 179 -5.84 -7.10 4.50
CA ALA A 179 -5.36 -6.56 5.77
C ALA A 179 -3.85 -6.25 5.72
N ILE A 180 -3.04 -7.16 5.16
CA ILE A 180 -1.60 -6.93 4.96
C ILE A 180 -1.36 -5.72 4.04
N ARG A 181 -2.14 -5.59 2.97
CA ARG A 181 -1.98 -4.49 2.01
C ARG A 181 -2.42 -3.14 2.56
N LEU A 182 -3.51 -3.09 3.34
CA LEU A 182 -3.95 -1.88 4.04
C LEU A 182 -2.94 -1.44 5.08
N GLN A 183 -2.35 -2.38 5.83
CA GLN A 183 -1.24 -2.09 6.74
C GLN A 183 -0.05 -1.50 5.97
N ALA A 184 0.34 -2.11 4.85
CA ALA A 184 1.44 -1.65 4.02
C ALA A 184 1.18 -0.28 3.37
N ALA A 185 -0.07 0.02 3.02
CA ALA A 185 -0.48 1.32 2.49
C ALA A 185 -0.37 2.45 3.52
N ASN A 186 -0.24 2.11 4.82
CA ASN A 186 -0.08 3.07 5.91
C ASN A 186 -1.21 4.11 5.93
N LEU A 187 -2.47 3.64 5.97
CA LEU A 187 -3.68 4.46 5.93
C LEU A 187 -3.57 5.82 6.68
N PRO A 188 -3.12 5.88 7.95
CA PRO A 188 -2.99 7.16 8.66
C PRO A 188 -2.07 8.21 8.01
N ASP A 189 -1.02 7.79 7.31
CA ASP A 189 -0.06 8.70 6.67
C ASP A 189 -0.46 9.05 5.21
N LEU A 190 -1.55 8.46 4.69
CA LEU A 190 -2.08 8.83 3.38
C LEU A 190 -2.80 10.19 3.42
N LEU A 191 -2.81 10.87 2.28
CA LEU A 191 -3.66 12.05 2.08
C LEU A 191 -5.14 11.64 2.18
N PHE A 192 -5.99 12.55 2.66
CA PHE A 192 -7.43 12.29 2.83
C PHE A 192 -8.09 11.74 1.56
N GLU A 193 -7.75 12.29 0.39
CA GLU A 193 -8.30 11.84 -0.90
C GLU A 193 -7.88 10.39 -1.23
N ASP A 194 -6.65 10.00 -0.90
CA ASP A 194 -6.16 8.64 -1.12
C ASP A 194 -6.78 7.65 -0.13
N GLN A 195 -6.96 8.06 1.13
CA GLN A 195 -7.71 7.29 2.14
C GLN A 195 -9.13 7.01 1.64
N ARG A 196 -9.81 8.06 1.16
CA ARG A 196 -11.18 7.99 0.67
C ARG A 196 -11.30 7.17 -0.60
N LEU A 197 -10.41 7.38 -1.57
CA LEU A 197 -10.34 6.61 -2.81
C LEU A 197 -10.22 5.11 -2.51
N LEU A 198 -9.30 4.75 -1.61
CA LEU A 198 -9.10 3.36 -1.21
C LEU A 198 -10.31 2.79 -0.45
N GLY A 199 -10.89 3.58 0.46
CA GLY A 199 -12.11 3.20 1.18
C GLY A 199 -13.28 2.90 0.22
N VAL A 200 -13.50 3.76 -0.78
CA VAL A 200 -14.54 3.55 -1.82
C VAL A 200 -14.33 2.23 -2.54
N ALA A 201 -13.10 1.96 -3.00
CA ALA A 201 -12.79 0.72 -3.70
C ALA A 201 -13.01 -0.52 -2.83
N VAL A 202 -12.66 -0.46 -1.54
CA VAL A 202 -12.89 -1.54 -0.58
C VAL A 202 -14.39 -1.76 -0.36
N GLY A 203 -15.15 -0.69 -0.11
CA GLY A 203 -16.61 -0.75 0.08
C GLY A 203 -17.32 -1.35 -1.15
N GLN A 204 -16.96 -0.87 -2.34
CA GLN A 204 -17.49 -1.36 -3.62
C GLN A 204 -17.23 -2.85 -3.81
N ARG A 205 -15.98 -3.28 -3.55
CA ARG A 205 -15.62 -4.69 -3.67
C ARG A 205 -16.35 -5.54 -2.63
N ALA A 206 -16.50 -5.07 -1.39
CA ALA A 206 -17.29 -5.76 -0.37
C ALA A 206 -18.77 -5.90 -0.79
N ALA A 207 -19.36 -4.86 -1.38
CA ALA A 207 -20.73 -4.86 -1.89
C ALA A 207 -20.94 -5.88 -3.03
N THR A 208 -19.89 -6.31 -3.73
CA THR A 208 -19.94 -7.40 -4.73
C THR A 208 -19.91 -8.82 -4.14
N ASN A 209 -20.21 -8.96 -2.85
CA ASN A 209 -20.21 -10.23 -2.10
C ASN A 209 -18.82 -10.89 -1.95
N THR A 210 -17.75 -10.09 -2.02
CA THR A 210 -16.39 -10.57 -1.71
C THR A 210 -16.18 -10.57 -0.19
N PHE A 211 -16.47 -11.69 0.47
CA PHE A 211 -16.43 -11.78 1.93
C PHE A 211 -15.04 -11.54 2.53
N THR A 212 -13.95 -11.94 1.85
CA THR A 212 -12.57 -11.71 2.33
C THR A 212 -12.28 -10.22 2.45
N VAL A 213 -12.62 -9.45 1.41
CA VAL A 213 -12.49 -7.98 1.41
C VAL A 213 -13.38 -7.33 2.45
N ARG A 214 -14.62 -7.82 2.61
CA ARG A 214 -15.53 -7.32 3.65
C ARG A 214 -14.95 -7.52 5.06
N ILE A 215 -14.45 -8.71 5.37
CA ILE A 215 -13.87 -9.02 6.68
C ILE A 215 -12.63 -8.15 6.93
N ASP A 216 -11.67 -8.17 6.01
CA ASP A 216 -10.36 -7.55 6.19
C ASP A 216 -10.41 -6.01 6.19
N GLY A 217 -11.31 -5.42 5.39
CA GLY A 217 -11.31 -3.98 5.13
C GLY A 217 -12.52 -3.21 5.66
N VAL A 218 -13.66 -3.86 5.87
CA VAL A 218 -14.92 -3.21 6.29
C VAL A 218 -15.26 -3.57 7.73
N GLU A 219 -15.39 -4.86 8.05
CA GLU A 219 -15.74 -5.33 9.40
C GLU A 219 -14.62 -5.01 10.40
N ALA A 220 -13.36 -5.23 10.02
CA ALA A 220 -12.20 -4.85 10.84
C ALA A 220 -12.20 -3.34 11.19
N CYS A 221 -12.60 -2.48 10.25
CA CYS A 221 -12.73 -1.04 10.45
C CYS A 221 -13.95 -0.68 11.31
N ALA A 222 -15.09 -1.33 11.08
CA ALA A 222 -16.34 -1.11 11.80
C ALA A 222 -16.24 -1.48 13.29
N VAL A 223 -15.49 -2.54 13.61
CA VAL A 223 -15.26 -2.99 14.99
C VAL A 223 -14.23 -2.10 15.72
N SER A 224 -13.33 -1.45 14.98
CA SER A 224 -12.27 -0.64 15.57
C SER A 224 -12.75 0.78 15.92
N GLN A 225 -12.50 1.21 17.15
CA GLN A 225 -12.66 2.59 17.62
C GLN A 225 -11.36 3.41 17.48
N ASP A 226 -10.32 2.85 16.86
CA ASP A 226 -9.04 3.51 16.68
C ASP A 226 -9.04 4.32 15.38
N ASP A 227 -9.23 5.64 15.51
CA ASP A 227 -9.20 6.58 14.39
C ASP A 227 -7.79 6.82 13.84
N ALA A 228 -6.74 6.47 14.59
CA ALA A 228 -5.37 6.49 14.09
C ALA A 228 -5.11 5.29 13.17
N ALA A 229 -5.65 4.11 13.50
CA ALA A 229 -5.55 2.95 12.62
C ALA A 229 -6.48 3.05 11.40
N TRP A 230 -7.68 3.60 11.59
CA TRP A 230 -8.72 3.74 10.57
C TRP A 230 -9.15 5.20 10.43
N PRO A 231 -8.45 5.98 9.59
CA PRO A 231 -8.68 7.40 9.49
C PRO A 231 -10.03 7.72 8.84
N VAL A 232 -10.52 8.92 9.13
CA VAL A 232 -11.85 9.41 8.70
C VAL A 232 -12.09 9.28 7.20
N GLY A 233 -11.12 9.61 6.35
CA GLY A 233 -11.27 9.52 4.90
C GLY A 233 -11.56 8.10 4.43
N TYR A 234 -10.90 7.10 5.04
CA TYR A 234 -11.14 5.70 4.72
C TYR A 234 -12.54 5.27 5.13
N ARG A 235 -12.99 5.63 6.35
CA ARG A 235 -14.35 5.32 6.84
C ARG A 235 -15.42 5.92 5.94
N GLU A 236 -15.26 7.19 5.55
CA GLU A 236 -16.17 7.88 4.62
C GLU A 236 -16.21 7.18 3.26
N GLY A 237 -15.05 6.82 2.73
CA GLY A 237 -14.94 6.10 1.46
C GLY A 237 -15.64 4.75 1.50
N VAL A 238 -15.40 3.94 2.55
CA VAL A 238 -16.05 2.63 2.70
C VAL A 238 -17.57 2.80 2.79
N ALA A 239 -18.06 3.77 3.56
CA ALA A 239 -19.48 4.06 3.67
C ALA A 239 -20.13 4.38 2.30
N ASP A 240 -19.46 5.20 1.47
CA ASP A 240 -19.89 5.47 0.10
C ASP A 240 -19.92 4.18 -0.73
N GLY A 241 -18.82 3.41 -0.71
CA GLY A 241 -18.68 2.21 -1.55
C GLY A 241 -19.62 1.06 -1.18
N LEU A 242 -20.12 1.02 0.05
CA LEU A 242 -21.13 0.05 0.48
C LEU A 242 -22.53 0.31 -0.09
N PHE A 243 -22.77 1.52 -0.63
CA PHE A 243 -24.04 1.91 -1.25
C PHE A 243 -23.92 2.23 -2.74
N LEU A 244 -22.74 2.58 -3.24
CA LEU A 244 -22.54 3.06 -4.62
C LEU A 244 -21.49 2.21 -5.34
N ASP A 245 -21.85 1.65 -6.49
CA ASP A 245 -20.89 0.96 -7.35
C ASP A 245 -19.97 1.92 -8.11
N SER A 246 -19.04 1.37 -8.89
CA SER A 246 -18.07 2.15 -9.67
C SER A 246 -18.70 3.01 -10.78
N THR A 247 -19.96 2.77 -11.14
CA THR A 247 -20.74 3.58 -12.09
C THR A 247 -21.60 4.65 -11.40
N GLY A 248 -21.58 4.67 -10.06
CA GLY A 248 -22.39 5.58 -9.25
C GLY A 248 -23.84 5.13 -9.09
N GLN A 249 -24.18 3.87 -9.43
CA GLN A 249 -25.50 3.33 -9.15
C GLN A 249 -25.60 2.84 -7.71
N ILE A 250 -26.81 2.90 -7.14
CA ILE A 250 -27.08 2.31 -5.84
C ILE A 250 -26.99 0.80 -5.94
N ARG A 251 -26.12 0.22 -5.11
CA ARG A 251 -25.86 -1.20 -5.01
C ARG A 251 -25.50 -1.56 -3.56
N VAL A 252 -26.01 -2.70 -3.09
CA VAL A 252 -25.70 -3.26 -1.76
C VAL A 252 -25.46 -4.76 -1.93
N ASP A 253 -24.71 -5.36 -1.01
CA ASP A 253 -24.51 -6.82 -0.97
C ASP A 253 -25.83 -7.58 -0.80
N THR A 254 -25.89 -8.84 -1.25
CA THR A 254 -27.15 -9.62 -1.27
C THR A 254 -27.66 -9.99 0.14
N ASN A 255 -26.75 -9.98 1.11
CA ASN A 255 -27.05 -10.22 2.51
C ASN A 255 -27.42 -8.92 3.25
N VAL A 256 -27.33 -7.77 2.59
CA VAL A 256 -27.72 -6.45 3.12
C VAL A 256 -26.92 -6.08 4.37
N PHE A 257 -25.63 -6.42 4.40
CA PHE A 257 -24.73 -5.98 5.48
C PHE A 257 -24.38 -4.49 5.38
N GLY A 258 -24.41 -3.91 4.17
CA GLY A 258 -24.06 -2.52 3.89
C GLY A 258 -24.62 -1.52 4.90
N PRO A 259 -25.95 -1.45 5.11
CA PRO A 259 -26.56 -0.51 6.06
C PRO A 259 -25.99 -0.58 7.48
N ARG A 260 -25.96 -1.78 8.07
CA ARG A 260 -25.44 -1.99 9.43
C ARG A 260 -23.96 -1.64 9.53
N LEU A 261 -23.15 -2.04 8.54
CA LEU A 261 -21.72 -1.78 8.53
C LEU A 261 -21.42 -0.29 8.37
N THR A 262 -22.14 0.41 7.49
CA THR A 262 -22.03 1.87 7.36
C THR A 262 -22.36 2.59 8.67
N ALA A 263 -23.44 2.20 9.35
CA ALA A 263 -23.77 2.78 10.65
C ALA A 263 -22.63 2.58 11.67
N GLN A 264 -22.09 1.37 11.78
CA GLN A 264 -20.97 1.05 12.68
C GLN A 264 -19.68 1.82 12.34
N LEU A 265 -19.34 1.92 11.05
CA LEU A 265 -18.17 2.66 10.57
C LEU A 265 -18.21 4.14 10.95
N LEU A 266 -19.42 4.72 10.98
CA LEU A 266 -19.64 6.13 11.24
C LEU A 266 -19.82 6.46 12.74
N VAL A 267 -19.97 5.47 13.62
CA VAL A 267 -20.06 5.70 15.08
C VAL A 267 -18.87 6.52 15.62
N PRO A 268 -17.60 6.19 15.35
CA PRO A 268 -16.48 6.99 15.84
C PRO A 268 -16.27 8.30 15.04
N HIS A 269 -16.98 8.49 13.93
CA HIS A 269 -16.72 9.61 13.04
C HIS A 269 -17.12 10.97 13.65
N PRO A 270 -16.24 11.99 13.69
CA PRO A 270 -16.54 13.25 14.38
C PRO A 270 -17.59 14.12 13.66
N ARG A 271 -17.77 13.93 12.34
CA ARG A 271 -18.68 14.72 11.48
C ARG A 271 -19.81 13.86 10.89
N GLN A 272 -20.40 12.96 11.69
CA GLN A 272 -21.41 11.99 11.22
C GLN A 272 -22.51 12.62 10.36
N VAL A 273 -23.08 13.73 10.83
CA VAL A 273 -24.19 14.43 10.16
C VAL A 273 -23.81 14.87 8.74
N GLU A 274 -22.61 15.41 8.57
CA GLU A 274 -22.16 15.94 7.28
C GLU A 274 -21.85 14.82 6.29
N VAL A 275 -21.21 13.75 6.76
CA VAL A 275 -20.97 12.55 5.94
C VAL A 275 -22.29 11.93 5.49
N LEU A 276 -23.25 11.79 6.39
CA LEU A 276 -24.57 11.23 6.07
C LEU A 276 -25.34 12.11 5.09
N ARG A 277 -25.26 13.44 5.21
CA ARG A 277 -25.83 14.35 4.20
C ARG A 277 -25.18 14.17 2.83
N GLY A 278 -23.85 14.09 2.78
CA GLY A 278 -23.13 13.83 1.53
C GLY A 278 -23.51 12.49 0.89
N LEU A 279 -23.68 11.44 1.70
CA LEU A 279 -24.19 10.14 1.22
C LEU A 279 -25.63 10.26 0.72
N ALA A 280 -26.49 10.98 1.44
CA ALA A 280 -27.88 11.22 1.03
C ALA A 280 -27.97 11.91 -0.33
N ASP A 281 -27.15 12.92 -0.58
CA ASP A 281 -27.12 13.65 -1.85
C ASP A 281 -26.70 12.75 -3.03
N LYS A 282 -25.72 11.87 -2.80
CA LYS A 282 -25.31 10.87 -3.80
C LYS A 282 -26.43 9.85 -4.05
N ILE A 283 -27.04 9.31 -3.00
CA ILE A 283 -28.14 8.34 -3.11
C ILE A 283 -29.35 8.95 -3.84
N ARG A 284 -29.68 10.22 -3.58
CA ARG A 284 -30.81 10.91 -4.23
C ARG A 284 -30.61 11.14 -5.73
N SER A 285 -29.36 11.24 -6.18
CA SER A 285 -29.01 11.46 -7.58
C SER A 285 -28.65 10.17 -8.33
N ALA A 286 -28.42 9.06 -7.61
CA ALA A 286 -28.01 7.78 -8.18
C ALA A 286 -29.19 6.98 -8.75
N ALA A 287 -28.95 6.35 -9.91
CA ALA A 287 -29.85 5.33 -10.44
C ALA A 287 -29.71 4.01 -9.65
N TRP A 288 -30.74 3.16 -9.67
CA TRP A 288 -30.71 1.87 -8.98
C TRP A 288 -30.16 0.76 -9.88
N SER A 289 -29.20 -0.01 -9.37
CA SER A 289 -28.77 -1.24 -10.06
C SER A 289 -29.93 -2.24 -10.14
N THR A 290 -29.86 -3.17 -11.09
CA THR A 290 -30.88 -4.21 -11.27
C THR A 290 -31.03 -5.08 -10.02
N GLU A 291 -29.92 -5.43 -9.38
CA GLU A 291 -29.90 -6.21 -8.14
C GLU A 291 -30.53 -5.45 -6.98
N PHE A 292 -30.24 -4.15 -6.84
CA PHE A 292 -30.76 -3.33 -5.76
C PHE A 292 -32.30 -3.22 -5.79
N ARG A 293 -32.91 -3.20 -6.99
CA ARG A 293 -34.38 -3.19 -7.13
C ARG A 293 -35.06 -4.38 -6.44
N GLY A 294 -34.41 -5.52 -6.33
CA GLY A 294 -34.94 -6.68 -5.59
C GLY A 294 -34.72 -6.63 -4.08
N LEU A 295 -33.84 -5.74 -3.59
CA LEU A 295 -33.36 -5.72 -2.22
C LEU A 295 -33.84 -4.51 -1.40
N TRP A 296 -34.37 -3.46 -2.05
CA TRP A 296 -34.62 -2.17 -1.39
C TRP A 296 -35.47 -2.25 -0.11
N ARG A 297 -36.44 -3.18 -0.01
CA ARG A 297 -37.25 -3.37 1.21
C ARG A 297 -36.39 -3.81 2.39
N ARG A 298 -35.58 -4.85 2.18
CA ARG A 298 -34.64 -5.36 3.18
C ARG A 298 -33.61 -4.31 3.55
N VAL A 299 -33.14 -3.52 2.57
CA VAL A 299 -32.24 -2.39 2.83
C VAL A 299 -32.88 -1.38 3.76
N VAL A 300 -34.13 -0.97 3.51
CA VAL A 300 -34.86 -0.03 4.37
C VAL A 300 -35.08 -0.60 5.78
N GLU A 301 -35.46 -1.89 5.89
CA GLU A 301 -35.60 -2.58 7.18
C GLU A 301 -34.29 -2.58 7.98
N GLU A 302 -33.17 -2.94 7.34
CA GLU A 302 -31.84 -2.92 7.96
C GLU A 302 -31.39 -1.50 8.31
N MET A 303 -31.73 -0.49 7.50
CA MET A 303 -31.45 0.91 7.84
C MET A 303 -32.23 1.34 9.08
N HIS A 304 -33.51 0.99 9.21
CA HIS A 304 -34.26 1.28 10.44
C HIS A 304 -33.65 0.57 11.65
N ALA A 305 -33.26 -0.69 11.52
CA ALA A 305 -32.60 -1.43 12.61
C ALA A 305 -31.24 -0.82 13.00
N ALA A 306 -30.48 -0.34 12.02
CA ALA A 306 -29.17 0.28 12.23
C ALA A 306 -29.25 1.70 12.80
N ASP A 307 -30.43 2.30 12.90
CA ASP A 307 -30.60 3.65 13.47
C ASP A 307 -30.11 3.75 14.93
N ALA A 308 -30.13 2.61 15.65
CA ALA A 308 -29.78 2.50 17.05
C ALA A 308 -28.28 2.76 17.32
N PHE A 309 -27.43 2.70 16.29
CA PHE A 309 -26.01 3.04 16.41
C PHE A 309 -25.79 4.55 16.54
N PHE A 310 -26.70 5.39 16.05
CA PHE A 310 -26.55 6.84 16.07
C PHE A 310 -27.12 7.46 17.35
N GLN A 311 -26.24 8.01 18.18
CA GLN A 311 -26.64 8.73 19.40
C GLN A 311 -27.01 10.20 19.13
N GLN A 312 -26.45 10.80 18.07
CA GLN A 312 -26.75 12.19 17.70
C GLN A 312 -28.06 12.25 16.90
N GLU A 313 -29.03 13.04 17.37
CA GLU A 313 -30.33 13.19 16.69
C GLU A 313 -30.20 13.63 15.23
N GLY A 314 -29.26 14.55 14.94
CA GLY A 314 -29.02 15.00 13.57
C GLY A 314 -28.47 13.91 12.63
N ALA A 315 -27.64 13.00 13.16
CA ALA A 315 -27.09 11.89 12.40
C ALA A 315 -28.18 10.82 12.17
N LYS A 316 -28.92 10.49 13.24
CA LYS A 316 -30.07 9.60 13.16
C LYS A 316 -31.13 10.09 12.16
N GLY A 317 -31.46 11.38 12.20
CA GLY A 317 -32.38 12.00 11.23
C GLY A 317 -31.88 11.89 9.80
N SER A 318 -30.60 12.24 9.56
CA SER A 318 -30.00 12.13 8.21
C SER A 318 -29.99 10.68 7.69
N TRP A 319 -29.76 9.70 8.57
CA TRP A 319 -29.78 8.28 8.22
C TRP A 319 -31.20 7.80 7.84
N LEU A 320 -32.20 8.16 8.63
CA LEU A 320 -33.60 7.80 8.36
C LEU A 320 -34.15 8.51 7.12
N ASP A 321 -33.70 9.73 6.83
CA ASP A 321 -34.06 10.45 5.59
C ASP A 321 -33.59 9.69 4.34
N ILE A 322 -32.43 9.04 4.39
CA ILE A 322 -31.95 8.18 3.30
C ILE A 322 -32.87 6.97 3.14
N ALA A 323 -33.22 6.30 4.24
CA ALA A 323 -34.10 5.13 4.21
C ALA A 323 -35.49 5.46 3.63
N GLU A 324 -36.10 6.57 4.06
CA GLU A 324 -37.39 7.00 3.55
C GLU A 324 -37.31 7.43 2.07
N HIS A 325 -36.20 8.04 1.63
CA HIS A 325 -35.98 8.32 0.22
C HIS A 325 -35.94 7.02 -0.62
N ILE A 326 -35.17 6.02 -0.19
CA ILE A 326 -35.08 4.71 -0.87
C ILE A 326 -36.48 4.07 -0.95
N LYS A 327 -37.22 4.06 0.16
CA LYS A 327 -38.58 3.52 0.24
C LYS A 327 -39.56 4.23 -0.69
N ALA A 328 -39.53 5.56 -0.75
CA ALA A 328 -40.39 6.34 -1.64
C ALA A 328 -40.07 6.06 -3.12
N THR A 329 -38.79 5.97 -3.47
CA THR A 329 -38.34 5.64 -4.84
C THR A 329 -38.68 4.21 -5.22
N GLY A 330 -38.52 3.23 -4.32
CA GLY A 330 -38.87 1.83 -4.55
C GLY A 330 -40.36 1.63 -4.84
N LYS A 331 -41.23 2.30 -4.07
CA LYS A 331 -42.68 2.30 -4.33
C LYS A 331 -43.05 2.85 -5.72
N LYS A 332 -42.33 3.88 -6.20
CA LYS A 332 -42.54 4.42 -7.55
C LYS A 332 -42.14 3.42 -8.64
N TYR A 333 -41.02 2.72 -8.47
CA TYR A 333 -40.59 1.68 -9.42
C TYR A 333 -41.63 0.55 -9.54
N GLU A 334 -42.24 0.14 -8.43
CA GLU A 334 -43.26 -0.92 -8.44
C GLU A 334 -44.57 -0.47 -9.07
N ALA A 335 -45.02 0.76 -8.77
CA ALA A 335 -46.19 1.33 -9.41
C ALA A 335 -46.03 1.46 -10.94
N ALA A 336 -44.82 1.77 -11.41
CA ALA A 336 -44.51 1.86 -12.84
C ALA A 336 -44.36 0.49 -13.53
N ALA A 337 -44.03 -0.59 -12.78
CA ALA A 337 -43.92 -1.93 -13.33
C ALA A 337 -45.26 -2.69 -13.41
N GLY A 338 -46.27 -2.22 -12.67
CA GLY A 338 -47.63 -2.77 -12.69
C GLY A 338 -48.61 -2.05 -13.62
N ALA A 339 -48.17 -1.00 -14.32
CA ALA A 339 -48.94 -0.24 -15.32
C ALA A 339 -48.47 -0.61 -16.74
#